data_AF-A0A4U5VFL9-F1
#
_entry.id   AF-A0A4U5VFL9-F1
#
_cell.length_a   1.000
_cell.length_b   1.000
_cell.length_c   1.000
_cell.angle_alpha   90.00
_cell.angle_beta   90.00
_cell.angle_gamma   90.00
#
_symmetry.space_group_name_H-M   'P 1'
#
loop_
_entity.id
_entity.type
_entity.pdbx_description
1 polymer ?
#
loop_
_entity_poly.entity_id
_entity_poly.type
_entity_poly.pdbx_seq_one_letter_code
_entity_poly.pdbx_strand_id
1 'polypeptide(L)'
;METMENSDELEQCHEKERLRMRIAVLEESVKSCEVECKASRETVLRLVSELDRERRKAASSAAALDAVRMELDGLAVGRKSAEMEKETLMERLEASRRVIEAARRESRCLEKQVEELEQKIQSSQGETQAAEEKLQMFLKKMAALLQGRCEDVVLPTERDVLNKVDKSLSETDARLCHVSEKMSEQMELQQSALQRAQLAEQQVQDLRDRLQALETELLTADMHRDGLRHNEQHYEEFLGQLSETMKVDSMAVDLGFDMRCKLILSRVEQLVRQEASALVESKSLTYSLQRKLKSQKEQLESKGLHVQLLRKKVSDLEEEKRSRSALAVQRDDAHVEAKRLQKKLERLQVELRATRQSNTELKTQLIHANELKLKVIEQNQTVKEQKKKLDQLVEGKAKVEKKLNTASSDLQSHEKKSREDQLQLSTLRQSLAQLSEREREARELVDFRMVVSQMVGLDAAAPPLPNYEIIKLLETLLHAHHHHHHLHHVNASWHCPTHQMPHLHQIQDLPDSSSRSAYPGDAAPLCEA
;
A
#
# COMPACT_ATOMS: atom_id res chain seq x y z
N MET A 1 8.06 45.26 -35.62
CA MET A 1 7.33 45.16 -34.33
C MET A 1 6.54 43.87 -34.33
N GLU A 2 5.67 43.70 -35.34
CA GLU A 2 4.87 42.50 -35.62
C GLU A 2 5.59 41.15 -35.41
N THR A 3 6.89 41.05 -35.77
CA THR A 3 7.69 39.82 -35.61
C THR A 3 8.04 39.46 -34.17
N MET A 4 7.98 40.38 -33.21
CA MET A 4 8.15 40.09 -31.78
C MET A 4 6.80 39.77 -31.12
N GLU A 5 5.73 40.48 -31.50
CA GLU A 5 4.37 40.25 -31.01
C GLU A 5 3.92 38.80 -31.33
N ASN A 6 4.19 38.30 -32.54
CA ASN A 6 3.98 36.90 -32.92
C ASN A 6 4.77 35.87 -32.05
N SER A 7 5.90 36.25 -31.46
CA SER A 7 6.70 35.35 -30.61
C SER A 7 6.12 35.28 -29.19
N ASP A 8 5.73 36.42 -28.62
CA ASP A 8 5.13 36.51 -27.30
C ASP A 8 3.74 35.85 -27.28
N GLU A 9 2.97 35.95 -28.37
CA GLU A 9 1.72 35.23 -28.56
C GLU A 9 1.92 33.70 -28.60
N LEU A 10 3.00 33.22 -29.22
CA LEU A 10 3.31 31.79 -29.30
C LEU A 10 3.71 31.22 -27.93
N GLU A 11 4.54 31.93 -27.15
CA GLU A 11 4.87 31.50 -25.79
C GLU A 11 3.65 31.51 -24.85
N GLN A 12 2.79 32.52 -24.96
CA GLN A 12 1.50 32.57 -24.25
C GLN A 12 0.57 31.42 -24.67
N CYS A 13 0.56 31.04 -25.95
CA CYS A 13 -0.20 29.89 -26.43
C CYS A 13 0.29 28.60 -25.77
N HIS A 14 1.60 28.36 -25.76
CA HIS A 14 2.17 27.16 -25.13
C HIS A 14 2.04 27.13 -23.60
N GLU A 15 2.07 28.26 -22.89
CA GLU A 15 1.74 28.29 -21.46
C GLU A 15 0.26 28.00 -21.22
N LYS A 16 -0.64 28.56 -22.04
CA LYS A 16 -2.08 28.27 -22.01
C LYS A 16 -2.36 26.78 -22.28
N GLU A 17 -1.60 26.12 -23.15
CA GLU A 17 -1.66 24.67 -23.35
C GLU A 17 -1.14 23.89 -22.13
N ARG A 18 0.02 24.25 -21.56
CA ARG A 18 0.54 23.62 -20.33
C ARG A 18 -0.45 23.74 -19.16
N LEU A 19 -1.07 24.91 -18.98
CA LEU A 19 -2.08 25.15 -17.96
C LEU A 19 -3.35 24.33 -18.22
N ARG A 20 -3.84 24.24 -19.48
CA ARG A 20 -4.96 23.35 -19.85
C ARG A 20 -4.66 21.88 -19.54
N MET A 21 -3.47 21.38 -19.88
CA MET A 21 -3.06 20.01 -19.57
C MET A 21 -3.00 19.77 -18.06
N ARG A 22 -2.45 20.73 -17.30
CA ARG A 22 -2.38 20.65 -15.83
C ARG A 22 -3.77 20.69 -15.18
N ILE A 23 -4.69 21.49 -15.69
CA ILE A 23 -6.09 21.53 -15.26
C ILE A 23 -6.75 20.17 -15.53
N ALA A 24 -6.63 19.61 -16.73
CA ALA A 24 -7.22 18.30 -17.07
C ALA A 24 -6.69 17.16 -16.18
N VAL A 25 -5.38 17.15 -15.86
CA VAL A 25 -4.79 16.17 -14.92
C VAL A 25 -5.32 16.36 -13.49
N LEU A 26 -5.48 17.61 -13.03
CA LEU A 26 -6.05 17.90 -11.72
C LEU A 26 -7.52 17.50 -11.64
N GLU A 27 -8.34 17.84 -12.65
CA GLU A 27 -9.73 17.42 -12.76
C GLU A 27 -9.87 15.88 -12.72
N GLU A 28 -9.01 15.15 -13.43
CA GLU A 28 -9.06 13.68 -13.42
C GLU A 28 -8.61 13.10 -12.07
N SER A 29 -7.63 13.70 -11.40
CA SER A 29 -7.25 13.31 -10.04
C SER A 29 -8.38 13.55 -9.03
N VAL A 30 -9.14 14.66 -9.16
CA VAL A 30 -10.31 14.95 -8.34
C VAL A 30 -11.43 13.95 -8.59
N LYS A 31 -11.75 13.63 -9.85
CA LYS A 31 -12.73 12.58 -10.22
C LYS A 31 -12.34 11.22 -9.63
N SER A 32 -11.06 10.86 -9.71
CA SER A 32 -10.53 9.60 -9.16
C SER A 32 -10.71 9.54 -7.64
N CYS A 33 -10.27 10.57 -6.91
CA CYS A 33 -10.45 10.66 -5.46
C CYS A 33 -11.94 10.73 -5.05
N GLU A 34 -12.82 11.34 -5.85
CA GLU A 34 -14.26 11.30 -5.64
C GLU A 34 -14.82 9.88 -5.71
N VAL A 35 -14.40 9.07 -6.70
CA VAL A 35 -14.82 7.67 -6.85
C VAL A 35 -14.28 6.82 -5.70
N GLU A 36 -13.03 7.00 -5.30
CA GLU A 36 -12.43 6.32 -4.14
C GLU A 36 -13.17 6.68 -2.84
N CYS A 37 -13.46 7.96 -2.60
CA CYS A 37 -14.24 8.40 -1.44
C CYS A 37 -15.67 7.84 -1.44
N LYS A 38 -16.31 7.71 -2.60
CA LYS A 38 -17.64 7.07 -2.72
C LYS A 38 -17.58 5.58 -2.36
N ALA A 39 -16.62 4.84 -2.90
CA ALA A 39 -16.42 3.41 -2.60
C ALA A 39 -16.00 3.16 -1.14
N SER A 40 -15.17 4.04 -0.56
CA SER A 40 -14.80 4.01 0.85
C SER A 40 -16.01 4.25 1.75
N ARG A 41 -16.82 5.27 1.45
CA ARG A 41 -18.07 5.56 2.18
C ARG A 41 -19.07 4.40 2.11
N GLU A 42 -19.23 3.77 0.95
CA GLU A 42 -20.06 2.58 0.78
C GLU A 42 -19.54 1.39 1.59
N THR A 43 -18.22 1.16 1.59
CA THR A 43 -17.56 0.13 2.40
C THR A 43 -17.79 0.35 3.90
N VAL A 44 -17.68 1.59 4.38
CA VAL A 44 -17.97 1.95 5.78
C VAL A 44 -19.44 1.71 6.12
N LEU A 45 -20.39 2.11 5.25
CA LEU A 45 -21.82 1.88 5.45
C LEU A 45 -22.16 0.37 5.52
N ARG A 46 -21.57 -0.45 4.64
CA ARG A 46 -21.69 -1.92 4.69
C ARG A 46 -21.16 -2.47 6.01
N LEU A 47 -19.95 -2.10 6.43
CA LEU A 47 -19.34 -2.57 7.68
C LEU A 47 -20.14 -2.14 8.93
N VAL A 48 -20.72 -0.94 8.94
CA VAL A 48 -21.64 -0.51 10.01
C VAL A 48 -22.90 -1.38 10.03
N SER A 49 -23.51 -1.66 8.88
CA SER A 49 -24.68 -2.54 8.79
C SER A 49 -24.39 -3.98 9.27
N GLU A 50 -23.18 -4.48 9.02
CA GLU A 50 -22.71 -5.79 9.49
C GLU A 50 -22.45 -5.79 10.99
N LEU A 51 -21.82 -4.74 11.53
CA LEU A 51 -21.62 -4.55 12.97
C LEU A 51 -22.96 -4.51 13.72
N ASP A 52 -23.95 -3.76 13.22
CA ASP A 52 -25.27 -3.68 13.83
C ASP A 52 -26.12 -4.95 13.61
N ARG A 53 -25.79 -5.78 12.61
CA ARG A 53 -26.33 -7.12 12.45
C ARG A 53 -25.72 -8.10 13.46
N GLU A 54 -24.42 -8.04 13.73
CA GLU A 54 -23.78 -8.86 14.77
C GLU A 54 -24.15 -8.41 16.19
N ARG A 55 -24.25 -7.11 16.46
CA ARG A 55 -24.77 -6.58 17.75
C ARG A 55 -26.17 -7.12 18.07
N ARG A 56 -27.07 -7.14 17.08
CA ARG A 56 -28.41 -7.73 17.24
C ARG A 56 -28.37 -9.23 17.52
N LYS A 57 -27.53 -9.99 16.80
CA LYS A 57 -27.32 -11.42 17.07
C LYS A 57 -26.75 -11.68 18.47
N ALA A 58 -25.78 -10.90 18.91
CA ALA A 58 -25.19 -10.99 20.24
C ALA A 58 -26.24 -10.69 21.33
N ALA A 59 -27.05 -9.64 21.16
CA ALA A 59 -28.15 -9.31 22.06
C ALA A 59 -29.22 -10.42 22.12
N SER A 60 -29.63 -10.99 20.98
CA SER A 60 -30.58 -12.12 20.97
C SER A 60 -29.99 -13.39 21.59
N SER A 61 -28.67 -13.62 21.42
CA SER A 61 -27.99 -14.76 22.05
C SER A 61 -27.86 -14.59 23.56
N ALA A 62 -27.62 -13.37 24.06
CA ALA A 62 -27.62 -13.08 25.49
C ALA A 62 -29.01 -13.30 26.09
N ALA A 63 -30.06 -12.72 25.49
CA ALA A 63 -31.43 -12.90 25.94
C ALA A 63 -31.88 -14.38 25.95
N ALA A 64 -31.45 -15.18 24.96
CA ALA A 64 -31.71 -16.62 24.94
C ALA A 64 -30.95 -17.38 26.06
N LEU A 65 -29.71 -17.01 26.36
CA LEU A 65 -28.95 -17.60 27.47
C LEU A 65 -29.56 -17.23 28.83
N ASP A 66 -30.05 -16.01 28.99
CA ASP A 66 -30.71 -15.56 30.23
C ASP A 66 -32.09 -16.23 30.42
N ALA A 67 -32.85 -16.44 29.34
CA ALA A 67 -34.08 -17.24 29.37
C ALA A 67 -33.81 -18.69 29.82
N VAL A 68 -32.81 -19.36 29.23
CA VAL A 68 -32.42 -20.73 29.61
C VAL A 68 -31.90 -20.82 31.05
N ARG A 69 -31.28 -19.75 31.58
CA ARG A 69 -30.91 -19.65 33.00
C ARG A 69 -32.15 -19.59 33.90
N MET A 70 -33.11 -18.74 33.57
CA MET A 70 -34.37 -18.65 34.32
C MET A 70 -35.17 -19.97 34.30
N GLU A 71 -35.18 -20.67 33.17
CA GLU A 71 -35.76 -22.02 33.06
C GLU A 71 -35.00 -23.04 33.93
N LEU A 72 -33.66 -23.01 33.92
CA LEU A 72 -32.83 -23.91 34.75
C LEU A 72 -33.03 -23.67 36.25
N ASP A 73 -33.10 -22.41 36.69
CA ASP A 73 -33.38 -22.06 38.08
C ASP A 73 -34.81 -22.48 38.49
N GLY A 74 -35.80 -22.26 37.61
CA GLY A 74 -37.16 -22.75 37.81
C GLY A 74 -37.25 -24.27 37.94
N LEU A 75 -36.56 -25.01 37.07
CA LEU A 75 -36.45 -26.48 37.13
C LEU A 75 -35.69 -26.95 38.39
N ALA A 76 -34.71 -26.17 38.87
CA ALA A 76 -33.99 -26.47 40.11
C ALA A 76 -34.84 -26.27 41.36
N VAL A 77 -35.76 -25.29 41.36
CA VAL A 77 -36.79 -25.12 42.41
C VAL A 77 -37.85 -26.23 42.32
N GLY A 78 -38.37 -26.50 41.12
CA GLY A 78 -39.36 -27.56 40.90
C GLY A 78 -38.87 -28.94 41.34
N ARG A 79 -37.61 -29.28 41.05
CA ARG A 79 -36.97 -30.52 41.53
C ARG A 79 -36.97 -30.60 43.05
N LYS A 80 -36.64 -29.52 43.77
CA LYS A 80 -36.64 -29.50 45.25
C LYS A 80 -38.04 -29.72 45.82
N SER A 81 -39.09 -29.14 45.21
CA SER A 81 -40.48 -29.41 45.64
C SER A 81 -40.82 -30.90 45.50
N ALA A 82 -40.56 -31.47 44.32
CA ALA A 82 -40.82 -32.89 44.06
C ALA A 82 -39.99 -33.83 44.96
N GLU A 83 -38.79 -33.41 45.38
CA GLU A 83 -37.92 -34.15 46.30
C GLU A 83 -38.49 -34.16 47.73
N MET A 84 -38.96 -33.01 48.23
CA MET A 84 -39.68 -32.91 49.51
C MET A 84 -41.03 -33.63 49.50
N GLU A 85 -41.77 -33.58 48.39
CA GLU A 85 -43.02 -34.32 48.21
C GLU A 85 -42.76 -35.84 48.21
N LYS A 86 -41.70 -36.31 47.56
CA LYS A 86 -41.24 -37.70 47.60
C LYS A 86 -40.90 -38.13 49.03
N GLU A 87 -40.14 -37.34 49.78
CA GLU A 87 -39.81 -37.61 51.19
C GLU A 87 -41.09 -37.77 52.04
N THR A 88 -42.01 -36.80 51.94
CA THR A 88 -43.32 -36.83 52.61
C THR A 88 -44.15 -38.07 52.24
N LEU A 89 -44.08 -38.53 50.97
CA LEU A 89 -44.77 -39.74 50.53
C LEU A 89 -44.10 -41.03 51.02
N MET A 90 -42.77 -41.06 51.16
CA MET A 90 -42.05 -42.20 51.76
C MET A 90 -42.38 -42.33 53.25
N GLU A 91 -42.35 -41.24 54.02
CA GLU A 91 -42.77 -41.24 55.44
C GLU A 91 -44.20 -41.78 55.63
N ARG A 92 -45.13 -41.34 54.77
CA ARG A 92 -46.53 -41.82 54.78
C ARG A 92 -46.65 -43.30 54.39
N LEU A 93 -45.83 -43.77 53.45
CA LEU A 93 -45.78 -45.19 53.07
C LEU A 93 -45.24 -46.06 54.22
N GLU A 94 -44.20 -45.61 54.91
CA GLU A 94 -43.64 -46.30 56.09
C GLU A 94 -44.58 -46.28 57.30
N ALA A 95 -45.33 -45.19 57.51
CA ALA A 95 -46.38 -45.14 58.52
C ALA A 95 -47.51 -46.14 58.19
N SER A 96 -47.98 -46.16 56.95
CA SER A 96 -48.99 -47.13 56.47
C SER A 96 -48.50 -48.58 56.60
N ARG A 97 -47.24 -48.84 56.23
CA ARG A 97 -46.61 -50.16 56.40
C ARG A 97 -46.60 -50.60 57.86
N ARG A 98 -46.20 -49.73 58.80
CA ARG A 98 -46.21 -50.02 60.24
C ARG A 98 -47.62 -50.37 60.74
N VAL A 99 -48.66 -49.66 60.29
CA VAL A 99 -50.07 -49.97 60.62
C VAL A 99 -50.50 -51.33 60.05
N ILE A 100 -50.17 -51.63 58.78
CA ILE A 100 -50.49 -52.93 58.15
C ILE A 100 -49.77 -54.08 58.87
N GLU A 101 -48.51 -53.89 59.26
CA GLU A 101 -47.78 -54.90 60.03
C GLU A 101 -48.31 -55.07 61.47
N ALA A 102 -48.86 -54.02 62.10
CA ALA A 102 -49.54 -54.11 63.39
C ALA A 102 -50.84 -54.93 63.27
N ALA A 103 -51.73 -54.57 62.34
CA ALA A 103 -52.97 -55.31 62.08
C ALA A 103 -52.71 -56.79 61.70
N ARG A 104 -51.61 -57.07 60.98
CA ARG A 104 -51.17 -58.46 60.71
C ARG A 104 -50.69 -59.22 61.96
N ARG A 105 -50.13 -58.54 62.97
CA ARG A 105 -49.78 -59.17 64.27
C ARG A 105 -51.04 -59.46 65.09
N GLU A 106 -52.00 -58.54 65.08
CA GLU A 106 -53.32 -58.67 65.73
C GLU A 106 -54.13 -59.83 65.13
N SER A 107 -54.25 -59.91 63.80
CA SER A 107 -54.92 -61.03 63.10
C SER A 107 -54.39 -62.39 63.56
N ARG A 108 -53.06 -62.57 63.60
CA ARG A 108 -52.40 -63.81 64.07
C ARG A 108 -52.57 -64.08 65.57
N CYS A 109 -52.95 -63.10 66.37
CA CYS A 109 -53.30 -63.31 67.77
C CYS A 109 -54.75 -63.81 67.89
N LEU A 110 -55.67 -63.20 67.14
CA LEU A 110 -57.08 -63.61 67.06
C LEU A 110 -57.23 -65.01 66.45
N GLU A 111 -56.46 -65.33 65.40
CA GLU A 111 -56.39 -66.67 64.78
C GLU A 111 -56.07 -67.75 65.83
N LYS A 112 -55.02 -67.54 66.66
CA LYS A 112 -54.66 -68.45 67.76
C LYS A 112 -55.74 -68.55 68.84
N GLN A 113 -56.39 -67.44 69.19
CA GLN A 113 -57.49 -67.46 70.16
C GLN A 113 -58.69 -68.28 69.66
N VAL A 114 -58.96 -68.26 68.35
CA VAL A 114 -59.95 -69.15 67.72
C VAL A 114 -59.51 -70.61 67.80
N GLU A 115 -58.27 -70.93 67.40
CA GLU A 115 -57.72 -72.30 67.50
C GLU A 115 -57.78 -72.87 68.94
N GLU A 116 -57.46 -72.06 69.95
CA GLU A 116 -57.57 -72.44 71.36
C GLU A 116 -59.01 -72.67 71.81
N LEU A 117 -59.95 -71.84 71.36
CA LEU A 117 -61.37 -71.98 71.70
C LEU A 117 -61.97 -73.21 71.03
N GLU A 118 -61.61 -73.50 69.78
CA GLU A 118 -62.00 -74.73 69.08
C GLU A 118 -61.50 -75.98 69.83
N GLN A 119 -60.26 -75.99 70.31
CA GLN A 119 -59.72 -77.09 71.12
C GLN A 119 -60.48 -77.26 72.45
N LYS A 120 -60.81 -76.16 73.16
CA LYS A 120 -61.59 -76.18 74.41
C LYS A 120 -63.03 -76.66 74.19
N ILE A 121 -63.62 -76.37 73.02
CA ILE A 121 -64.94 -76.91 72.61
C ILE A 121 -64.84 -78.41 72.34
N GLN A 122 -63.81 -78.87 71.63
CA GLN A 122 -63.61 -80.30 71.36
C GLN A 122 -63.36 -81.12 72.63
N SER A 123 -62.56 -80.63 73.58
CA SER A 123 -62.30 -81.34 74.84
C SER A 123 -63.56 -81.46 75.71
N SER A 124 -64.32 -80.37 75.86
CA SER A 124 -65.57 -80.37 76.63
C SER A 124 -66.67 -81.22 75.98
N GLN A 125 -66.71 -81.32 74.65
CA GLN A 125 -67.57 -82.29 73.95
C GLN A 125 -67.18 -83.75 74.26
N GLY A 126 -65.88 -84.08 74.29
CA GLY A 126 -65.41 -85.42 74.70
C GLY A 126 -65.72 -85.75 76.16
N GLU A 127 -65.55 -84.78 77.07
CA GLU A 127 -65.85 -84.96 78.49
C GLU A 127 -67.35 -85.15 78.76
N THR A 128 -68.21 -84.38 78.09
CA THR A 128 -69.67 -84.51 78.23
C THR A 128 -70.19 -85.84 77.70
N GLN A 129 -69.70 -86.30 76.54
CA GLN A 129 -70.00 -87.65 76.02
C GLN A 129 -69.56 -88.74 77.02
N ALA A 130 -68.33 -88.66 77.53
CA ALA A 130 -67.81 -89.61 78.52
C ALA A 130 -68.52 -89.53 79.90
N ALA A 131 -69.24 -88.46 80.21
CA ALA A 131 -70.11 -88.36 81.37
C ALA A 131 -71.49 -88.99 81.11
N GLU A 132 -72.05 -88.79 79.91
CA GLU A 132 -73.33 -89.38 79.50
C GLU A 132 -73.26 -90.91 79.45
N GLU A 133 -72.18 -91.49 78.92
CA GLU A 133 -71.93 -92.95 78.94
C GLU A 133 -71.94 -93.53 80.37
N LYS A 134 -71.29 -92.83 81.32
CA LYS A 134 -71.25 -93.22 82.74
C LYS A 134 -72.63 -93.15 83.38
N LEU A 135 -73.42 -92.12 83.05
CA LEU A 135 -74.81 -91.98 83.51
C LEU A 135 -75.69 -93.12 82.98
N GLN A 136 -75.58 -93.47 81.69
CA GLN A 136 -76.29 -94.62 81.12
C GLN A 136 -75.90 -95.94 81.80
N MET A 137 -74.62 -96.14 82.15
CA MET A 137 -74.18 -97.31 82.92
C MET A 137 -74.74 -97.32 84.35
N PHE A 138 -74.86 -96.17 85.01
CA PHE A 138 -75.44 -96.07 86.35
C PHE A 138 -76.95 -96.39 86.36
N LEU A 139 -77.70 -95.83 85.42
CA LEU A 139 -79.15 -96.08 85.30
C LEU A 139 -79.45 -97.57 85.07
N LYS A 140 -78.64 -98.26 84.24
CA LYS A 140 -78.72 -99.72 84.04
C LYS A 140 -78.50 -100.52 85.33
N LYS A 141 -77.63 -100.04 86.24
CA LYS A 141 -77.42 -100.66 87.56
C LYS A 141 -78.58 -100.43 88.53
N MET A 142 -79.15 -99.21 88.56
CA MET A 142 -80.30 -98.93 89.43
C MET A 142 -81.55 -99.75 89.03
N ALA A 143 -81.80 -99.91 87.73
CA ALA A 143 -82.90 -100.73 87.23
C ALA A 143 -82.82 -102.20 87.71
N ALA A 144 -81.62 -102.77 87.79
CA ALA A 144 -81.41 -104.12 88.31
C ALA A 144 -81.60 -104.22 89.85
N LEU A 145 -81.26 -103.18 90.61
CA LEU A 145 -81.43 -103.16 92.07
C LEU A 145 -82.91 -103.00 92.47
N LEU A 146 -83.66 -102.15 91.77
CA LEU A 146 -85.08 -101.92 92.02
C LEU A 146 -85.99 -103.12 91.63
N GLN A 147 -85.42 -104.15 91.01
CA GLN A 147 -86.12 -105.39 90.65
C GLN A 147 -86.17 -106.40 91.82
N GLY A 148 -85.62 -106.08 93.00
CA GLY A 148 -85.41 -107.00 94.12
C GLY A 148 -86.18 -106.69 95.41
N ARG A 149 -87.45 -107.09 95.48
CA ARG A 149 -88.32 -107.25 96.68
C ARG A 149 -88.61 -106.02 97.56
N CYS A 150 -89.92 -105.76 97.76
CA CYS A 150 -90.49 -105.48 99.08
C CYS A 150 -91.98 -105.84 99.07
N GLU A 151 -92.43 -106.72 99.98
CA GLU A 151 -93.84 -107.11 100.18
C GLU A 151 -94.16 -107.18 101.68
N ASP A 152 -95.43 -106.91 102.01
CA ASP A 152 -96.16 -107.12 103.26
C ASP A 152 -95.58 -106.68 104.63
N VAL A 153 -96.25 -105.68 105.21
CA VAL A 153 -96.46 -105.56 106.66
C VAL A 153 -97.96 -105.34 106.90
N VAL A 154 -98.59 -106.24 107.67
CA VAL A 154 -100.05 -106.28 107.90
C VAL A 154 -100.45 -105.54 109.19
N LEU A 155 -101.58 -104.82 109.15
CA LEU A 155 -102.16 -104.06 110.26
C LEU A 155 -103.13 -104.91 111.13
N PRO A 156 -103.10 -104.77 112.48
CA PRO A 156 -104.13 -105.29 113.39
C PRO A 156 -105.04 -104.19 114.01
N THR A 157 -106.16 -104.59 114.62
CA THR A 157 -107.40 -103.77 114.67
C THR A 157 -107.85 -103.25 116.05
N GLU A 158 -108.06 -101.93 116.13
CA GLU A 158 -109.07 -101.14 116.88
C GLU A 158 -109.43 -101.39 118.38
N ARG A 159 -109.20 -102.55 119.03
CA ARG A 159 -109.72 -102.79 120.41
C ARG A 159 -108.72 -103.15 121.52
N ASP A 160 -107.47 -103.44 121.19
CA ASP A 160 -106.38 -103.23 122.17
C ASP A 160 -106.03 -101.73 122.32
N VAL A 161 -106.66 -100.88 121.49
CA VAL A 161 -106.13 -99.57 121.11
C VAL A 161 -106.01 -98.58 122.26
N LEU A 162 -106.83 -98.57 123.32
CA LEU A 162 -106.67 -97.53 124.35
C LEU A 162 -105.41 -97.72 125.22
N ASN A 163 -105.21 -98.89 125.82
CA ASN A 163 -104.02 -99.16 126.63
C ASN A 163 -102.78 -99.47 125.78
N LYS A 164 -102.95 -99.89 124.52
CA LYS A 164 -101.84 -99.82 123.56
C LYS A 164 -101.56 -98.38 123.18
N VAL A 165 -102.53 -97.48 123.01
CA VAL A 165 -102.28 -96.06 122.69
C VAL A 165 -101.53 -95.37 123.81
N ASP A 166 -101.92 -95.37 125.08
CA ASP A 166 -101.13 -94.61 126.07
C ASP A 166 -99.66 -95.08 126.14
N LYS A 167 -99.40 -96.39 126.00
CA LYS A 167 -98.03 -96.92 125.95
C LYS A 167 -97.34 -96.73 124.59
N SER A 168 -98.06 -96.84 123.48
CA SER A 168 -97.52 -96.68 122.12
C SER A 168 -97.44 -95.22 121.70
N LEU A 169 -98.19 -94.33 122.34
CA LEU A 169 -98.11 -92.88 122.25
C LEU A 169 -96.89 -92.44 123.06
N SER A 170 -96.68 -92.98 124.26
CA SER A 170 -95.41 -92.82 124.98
C SER A 170 -94.21 -93.38 124.20
N GLU A 171 -94.33 -94.56 123.56
CA GLU A 171 -93.27 -95.08 122.68
C GLU A 171 -93.15 -94.32 121.35
N THR A 172 -94.24 -93.82 120.74
CA THR A 172 -94.14 -93.01 119.52
C THR A 172 -93.65 -91.62 119.80
N ASP A 173 -94.00 -91.00 120.94
CA ASP A 173 -93.47 -89.72 121.40
C ASP A 173 -92.00 -89.87 121.77
N ALA A 174 -91.60 -90.94 122.45
CA ALA A 174 -90.18 -91.24 122.66
C ALA A 174 -89.44 -91.42 121.31
N ARG A 175 -90.05 -92.08 120.31
CA ARG A 175 -89.50 -92.17 118.95
C ARG A 175 -89.57 -90.84 118.19
N LEU A 176 -90.57 -89.99 118.43
CA LEU A 176 -90.74 -88.67 117.78
C LEU A 176 -89.75 -87.66 118.34
N CYS A 177 -89.55 -87.63 119.66
CA CYS A 177 -88.46 -86.95 120.31
C CYS A 177 -87.12 -87.45 119.77
N HIS A 178 -86.87 -88.76 119.74
CA HIS A 178 -85.61 -89.30 119.23
C HIS A 178 -85.37 -88.99 117.74
N VAL A 179 -86.40 -89.08 116.90
CA VAL A 179 -86.32 -88.72 115.48
C VAL A 179 -86.19 -87.21 115.30
N SER A 180 -86.79 -86.38 116.16
CA SER A 180 -86.65 -84.93 116.13
C SER A 180 -85.28 -84.46 116.63
N GLU A 181 -84.72 -85.11 117.66
CA GLU A 181 -83.34 -84.95 118.11
C GLU A 181 -82.38 -85.32 116.97
N LYS A 182 -82.54 -86.51 116.37
CA LYS A 182 -81.72 -86.97 115.24
C LYS A 182 -81.87 -86.07 114.00
N MET A 183 -83.07 -85.54 113.73
CA MET A 183 -83.30 -84.58 112.66
C MET A 183 -82.64 -83.22 112.96
N SER A 184 -82.60 -82.79 114.23
CA SER A 184 -81.88 -81.58 114.66
C SER A 184 -80.37 -81.76 114.51
N GLU A 185 -79.80 -82.86 115.04
CA GLU A 185 -78.40 -83.24 114.85
C GLU A 185 -78.04 -83.29 113.35
N GLN A 186 -78.89 -83.90 112.53
CA GLN A 186 -78.67 -84.02 111.08
C GLN A 186 -78.78 -82.67 110.37
N MET A 187 -79.66 -81.77 110.81
CA MET A 187 -79.79 -80.40 110.27
C MET A 187 -78.58 -79.55 110.65
N GLU A 188 -78.09 -79.62 111.89
CA GLU A 188 -76.86 -78.94 112.33
C GLU A 188 -75.63 -79.46 111.56
N LEU A 189 -75.53 -80.78 111.36
CA LEU A 189 -74.48 -81.39 110.53
C LEU A 189 -74.57 -80.95 109.07
N GLN A 190 -75.77 -80.83 108.50
CA GLN A 190 -75.97 -80.30 107.14
C GLN A 190 -75.60 -78.80 107.05
N GLN A 191 -75.97 -77.98 108.03
CA GLN A 191 -75.63 -76.56 108.07
C GLN A 191 -74.12 -76.35 108.23
N SER A 192 -73.46 -77.14 109.09
CA SER A 192 -72.00 -77.18 109.25
C SER A 192 -71.28 -77.67 107.99
N ALA A 193 -71.85 -78.63 107.26
CA ALA A 193 -71.32 -79.06 105.96
C ALA A 193 -71.46 -77.96 104.90
N LEU A 194 -72.61 -77.27 104.85
CA LEU A 194 -72.86 -76.16 103.91
C LEU A 194 -71.93 -74.97 104.16
N GLN A 195 -71.73 -74.57 105.42
CA GLN A 195 -70.80 -73.50 105.78
C GLN A 195 -69.35 -73.85 105.39
N ARG A 196 -68.92 -75.11 105.58
CA ARG A 196 -67.60 -75.57 105.14
C ARG A 196 -67.48 -75.65 103.62
N ALA A 197 -68.54 -75.99 102.91
CA ALA A 197 -68.57 -75.95 101.44
C ALA A 197 -68.44 -74.51 100.93
N GLN A 198 -69.21 -73.57 101.47
CA GLN A 198 -69.14 -72.14 101.12
C GLN A 198 -67.75 -71.54 101.38
N LEU A 199 -67.11 -71.89 102.51
CA LEU A 199 -65.75 -71.46 102.81
C LEU A 199 -64.73 -72.04 101.81
N ALA A 200 -64.89 -73.30 101.42
CA ALA A 200 -64.04 -73.94 100.42
C ALA A 200 -64.26 -73.35 99.01
N GLU A 201 -65.50 -73.02 98.64
CA GLU A 201 -65.83 -72.33 97.38
C GLU A 201 -65.20 -70.94 97.32
N GLN A 202 -65.24 -70.17 98.42
CA GLN A 202 -64.54 -68.89 98.54
C GLN A 202 -63.01 -69.05 98.39
N GLN A 203 -62.40 -69.98 99.12
CA GLN A 203 -60.96 -70.25 99.02
C GLN A 203 -60.54 -70.70 97.61
N VAL A 204 -61.37 -71.50 96.94
CA VAL A 204 -61.12 -71.91 95.55
C VAL A 204 -61.27 -70.72 94.59
N GLN A 205 -62.18 -69.77 94.85
CA GLN A 205 -62.29 -68.57 94.02
C GLN A 205 -61.12 -67.61 94.23
N ASP A 206 -60.72 -67.33 95.48
CA ASP A 206 -59.53 -66.53 95.79
C ASP A 206 -58.27 -67.11 95.11
N LEU A 207 -58.15 -68.43 95.05
CA LEU A 207 -57.05 -69.13 94.37
C LEU A 207 -57.15 -69.03 92.83
N ARG A 208 -58.35 -69.06 92.24
CA ARG A 208 -58.55 -68.83 90.80
C ARG A 208 -58.19 -67.41 90.40
N ASP A 209 -58.71 -66.42 91.12
CA ASP A 209 -58.49 -65.00 90.83
C ASP A 209 -56.98 -64.68 90.94
N ARG A 210 -56.30 -65.27 91.93
CA ARG A 210 -54.84 -65.15 92.10
C ARG A 210 -54.04 -65.89 91.04
N LEU A 211 -54.50 -67.06 90.56
CA LEU A 211 -53.87 -67.76 89.43
C LEU A 211 -54.02 -66.93 88.15
N GLN A 212 -55.21 -66.43 87.86
CA GLN A 212 -55.47 -65.58 86.69
C GLN A 212 -54.63 -64.30 86.71
N ALA A 213 -54.46 -63.67 87.88
CA ALA A 213 -53.54 -62.53 88.03
C ALA A 213 -52.10 -62.91 87.65
N LEU A 214 -51.56 -63.99 88.21
CA LEU A 214 -50.21 -64.47 87.91
C LEU A 214 -50.03 -64.91 86.44
N GLU A 215 -51.05 -65.47 85.81
CA GLU A 215 -51.08 -65.78 84.38
C GLU A 215 -50.98 -64.49 83.54
N THR A 216 -51.72 -63.43 83.89
CA THR A 216 -51.60 -62.14 83.19
C THR A 216 -50.25 -61.45 83.43
N GLU A 217 -49.67 -61.53 84.63
CA GLU A 217 -48.32 -61.03 84.92
C GLU A 217 -47.27 -61.79 84.08
N LEU A 218 -47.36 -63.12 83.99
CA LEU A 218 -46.46 -63.93 83.18
C LEU A 218 -46.59 -63.60 81.68
N LEU A 219 -47.80 -63.47 81.15
CA LEU A 219 -48.04 -63.10 79.75
C LEU A 219 -47.48 -61.71 79.41
N THR A 220 -47.65 -60.71 80.30
CA THR A 220 -47.05 -59.39 80.08
C THR A 220 -45.52 -59.42 80.18
N ALA A 221 -44.95 -60.18 81.10
CA ALA A 221 -43.50 -60.39 81.18
C ALA A 221 -42.94 -61.05 79.90
N ASP A 222 -43.67 -62.01 79.32
CA ASP A 222 -43.29 -62.64 78.06
C ASP A 222 -43.40 -61.69 76.85
N MET A 223 -44.45 -60.87 76.77
CA MET A 223 -44.55 -59.83 75.75
C MET A 223 -43.39 -58.81 75.84
N HIS A 224 -42.98 -58.41 77.05
CA HIS A 224 -41.80 -57.55 77.24
C HIS A 224 -40.51 -58.27 76.83
N ARG A 225 -40.37 -59.56 77.14
CA ARG A 225 -39.22 -60.40 76.77
C ARG A 225 -39.09 -60.57 75.25
N ASP A 226 -40.19 -60.75 74.54
CA ASP A 226 -40.21 -60.78 73.07
C ASP A 226 -39.93 -59.41 72.44
N GLY A 227 -40.44 -58.32 73.03
CA GLY A 227 -40.08 -56.97 72.61
C GLY A 227 -38.58 -56.69 72.72
N LEU A 228 -37.95 -57.13 73.81
CA LEU A 228 -36.49 -57.02 73.99
C LEU A 228 -35.72 -57.89 72.97
N ARG A 229 -36.12 -59.16 72.77
CA ARG A 229 -35.51 -60.04 71.75
C ARG A 229 -35.61 -59.47 70.34
N HIS A 230 -36.74 -58.88 69.97
CA HIS A 230 -36.93 -58.29 68.64
C HIS A 230 -36.05 -57.03 68.46
N ASN A 231 -35.91 -56.20 69.49
CA ASN A 231 -35.02 -55.05 69.46
C ASN A 231 -33.55 -55.48 69.35
N GLU A 232 -33.12 -56.50 70.10
CA GLU A 232 -31.77 -57.07 70.03
C GLU A 232 -31.43 -57.57 68.61
N GLN A 233 -32.34 -58.32 67.98
CA GLN A 233 -32.21 -58.75 66.58
C GLN A 233 -32.11 -57.57 65.60
N HIS A 234 -33.01 -56.58 65.73
CA HIS A 234 -33.00 -55.39 64.86
C HIS A 234 -31.70 -54.57 64.99
N TYR A 235 -31.15 -54.44 66.20
CA TYR A 235 -29.88 -53.75 66.40
C TYR A 235 -28.68 -54.54 65.85
N GLU A 236 -28.69 -55.88 65.93
CA GLU A 236 -27.67 -56.72 65.30
C GLU A 236 -27.75 -56.69 63.75
N GLU A 237 -28.95 -56.71 63.17
CA GLU A 237 -29.16 -56.51 61.73
C GLU A 237 -28.63 -55.14 61.27
N PHE A 238 -28.92 -54.08 62.03
CA PHE A 238 -28.40 -52.73 61.78
C PHE A 238 -26.87 -52.66 61.86
N LEU A 239 -26.24 -53.28 62.88
CA LEU A 239 -24.78 -53.35 62.96
C LEU A 239 -24.17 -54.15 61.82
N GLY A 240 -24.83 -55.20 61.33
CA GLY A 240 -24.41 -55.95 60.14
C GLY A 240 -24.35 -55.05 58.90
N GLN A 241 -25.46 -54.37 58.59
CA GLN A 241 -25.56 -53.44 57.46
C GLN A 241 -24.55 -52.28 57.57
N LEU A 242 -24.35 -51.74 58.78
CA LEU A 242 -23.38 -50.67 59.02
C LEU A 242 -21.93 -51.15 58.89
N SER A 243 -21.63 -52.38 59.32
CA SER A 243 -20.30 -53.01 59.15
C SER A 243 -19.97 -53.22 57.67
N GLU A 244 -20.92 -53.72 56.88
CA GLU A 244 -20.77 -53.89 55.44
C GLU A 244 -20.58 -52.54 54.73
N THR A 245 -21.42 -51.54 55.06
CA THR A 245 -21.37 -50.19 54.50
C THR A 245 -20.01 -49.52 54.76
N MET A 246 -19.49 -49.62 55.99
CA MET A 246 -18.18 -49.06 56.38
C MET A 246 -16.98 -49.94 55.95
N LYS A 247 -17.26 -51.13 55.39
CA LYS A 247 -16.29 -52.16 55.01
C LYS A 247 -15.34 -52.49 56.16
N VAL A 248 -15.94 -52.81 57.32
CA VAL A 248 -15.26 -53.46 58.44
C VAL A 248 -15.08 -54.94 58.07
N ASP A 249 -13.92 -55.53 58.42
CA ASP A 249 -13.56 -56.89 58.01
C ASP A 249 -14.60 -57.95 58.44
N SER A 250 -14.76 -59.00 57.63
CA SER A 250 -15.74 -60.08 57.88
C SER A 250 -15.55 -60.79 59.22
N MET A 251 -14.32 -60.79 59.78
CA MET A 251 -14.02 -61.27 61.13
C MET A 251 -14.77 -60.50 62.24
N ALA A 252 -15.33 -59.33 61.95
CA ALA A 252 -16.13 -58.59 62.91
C ALA A 252 -17.52 -59.19 63.14
N VAL A 253 -18.05 -59.99 62.20
CA VAL A 253 -19.40 -60.60 62.31
C VAL A 253 -19.48 -61.53 63.53
N ASP A 254 -18.41 -62.26 63.84
CA ASP A 254 -18.33 -63.18 64.99
C ASP A 254 -18.07 -62.47 66.34
N LEU A 255 -17.87 -61.15 66.35
CA LEU A 255 -17.63 -60.38 67.58
C LEU A 255 -18.95 -59.96 68.24
N GLY A 256 -18.96 -59.82 69.57
CA GLY A 256 -20.11 -59.25 70.28
C GLY A 256 -20.37 -57.78 69.94
N PHE A 257 -21.64 -57.37 70.05
CA PHE A 257 -22.19 -56.04 69.76
C PHE A 257 -21.23 -54.86 70.09
N ASP A 258 -20.77 -54.78 71.35
CA ASP A 258 -19.84 -53.74 71.84
C ASP A 258 -18.53 -53.62 71.04
N MET A 259 -18.00 -54.75 70.56
CA MET A 259 -16.75 -54.78 69.81
C MET A 259 -16.98 -54.45 68.33
N ARG A 260 -18.10 -54.86 67.74
CA ARG A 260 -18.52 -54.36 66.41
C ARG A 260 -18.71 -52.84 66.43
N CYS A 261 -19.40 -52.31 67.43
CA CYS A 261 -19.53 -50.85 67.64
C CYS A 261 -18.16 -50.14 67.71
N LYS A 262 -17.21 -50.66 68.49
CA LYS A 262 -15.86 -50.06 68.62
C LYS A 262 -15.04 -50.14 67.32
N LEU A 263 -15.15 -51.22 66.56
CA LEU A 263 -14.51 -51.34 65.25
C LEU A 263 -15.12 -50.38 64.22
N ILE A 264 -16.45 -50.27 64.16
CA ILE A 264 -17.15 -49.32 63.30
C ILE A 264 -16.73 -47.87 63.63
N LEU A 265 -16.70 -47.50 64.92
CA LEU A 265 -16.26 -46.17 65.35
C LEU A 265 -14.80 -45.88 64.95
N SER A 266 -13.88 -46.80 65.23
CA SER A 266 -12.47 -46.69 64.81
C SER A 266 -12.32 -46.56 63.29
N ARG A 267 -13.15 -47.30 62.52
CA ARG A 267 -13.21 -47.24 61.06
C ARG A 267 -13.72 -45.90 60.55
N VAL A 268 -14.78 -45.36 61.15
CA VAL A 268 -15.31 -44.01 60.83
C VAL A 268 -14.26 -42.93 61.14
N GLU A 269 -13.62 -42.98 62.31
CA GLU A 269 -12.52 -42.06 62.65
C GLU A 269 -11.35 -42.17 61.68
N GLN A 270 -11.03 -43.37 61.19
CA GLN A 270 -9.99 -43.58 60.17
C GLN A 270 -10.39 -42.93 58.84
N LEU A 271 -11.62 -43.15 58.37
CA LEU A 271 -12.13 -42.57 57.12
C LEU A 271 -12.15 -41.04 57.18
N VAL A 272 -12.63 -40.45 58.28
CA VAL A 272 -12.62 -38.98 58.48
C VAL A 272 -11.19 -38.43 58.46
N ARG A 273 -10.21 -39.12 59.08
CA ARG A 273 -8.79 -38.74 59.01
C ARG A 273 -8.23 -38.83 57.59
N GLN A 274 -8.58 -39.87 56.84
CA GLN A 274 -8.14 -40.06 55.44
C GLN A 274 -8.72 -38.97 54.52
N GLU A 275 -10.01 -38.67 54.65
CA GLU A 275 -10.67 -37.59 53.89
C GLU A 275 -10.07 -36.22 54.25
N ALA A 276 -9.81 -35.94 55.53
CA ALA A 276 -9.16 -34.71 55.97
C ALA A 276 -7.74 -34.55 55.36
N SER A 277 -6.94 -35.62 55.29
CA SER A 277 -5.65 -35.58 54.59
C SER A 277 -5.79 -35.33 53.09
N ALA A 278 -6.70 -36.04 52.41
CA ALA A 278 -6.94 -35.86 50.98
C ALA A 278 -7.45 -34.45 50.63
N LEU A 279 -8.26 -33.85 51.51
CA LEU A 279 -8.73 -32.47 51.37
C LEU A 279 -7.57 -31.45 51.53
N VAL A 280 -6.65 -31.67 52.47
CA VAL A 280 -5.45 -30.84 52.63
C VAL A 280 -4.52 -30.97 51.43
N GLU A 281 -4.29 -32.18 50.93
CA GLU A 281 -3.49 -32.43 49.72
C GLU A 281 -4.11 -31.76 48.49
N SER A 282 -5.41 -31.96 48.24
CA SER A 282 -6.16 -31.33 47.16
C SER A 282 -6.12 -29.80 47.22
N LYS A 283 -6.26 -29.22 48.42
CA LYS A 283 -6.11 -27.79 48.67
C LYS A 283 -4.68 -27.31 48.37
N SER A 284 -3.66 -28.07 48.75
CA SER A 284 -2.25 -27.74 48.46
C SER A 284 -1.93 -27.79 46.95
N LEU A 285 -2.46 -28.79 46.24
CA LEU A 285 -2.35 -28.94 44.79
C LEU A 285 -3.06 -27.78 44.09
N THR A 286 -4.25 -27.39 44.55
CA THR A 286 -5.01 -26.25 44.03
C THR A 286 -4.22 -24.94 44.16
N TYR A 287 -3.62 -24.65 45.32
CA TYR A 287 -2.73 -23.48 45.47
C TYR A 287 -1.47 -23.56 44.60
N SER A 288 -0.90 -24.75 44.42
CA SER A 288 0.26 -24.98 43.54
C SER A 288 -0.09 -24.67 42.07
N LEU A 289 -1.23 -25.17 41.59
CA LEU A 289 -1.76 -24.90 40.25
C LEU A 289 -2.14 -23.43 40.07
N GLN A 290 -2.78 -22.80 41.06
CA GLN A 290 -3.11 -21.37 41.04
C GLN A 290 -1.84 -20.49 40.95
N ARG A 291 -0.77 -20.86 41.67
CA ARG A 291 0.53 -20.18 41.58
C ARG A 291 1.20 -20.35 40.21
N LYS A 292 1.17 -21.56 39.64
CA LYS A 292 1.65 -21.83 38.27
C LYS A 292 0.88 -21.01 37.23
N LEU A 293 -0.45 -20.97 37.35
CA LEU A 293 -1.33 -20.18 36.47
C LEU A 293 -1.03 -18.67 36.56
N LYS A 294 -0.80 -18.13 37.76
CA LYS A 294 -0.40 -16.71 37.94
C LYS A 294 0.93 -16.42 37.24
N SER A 295 1.94 -17.26 37.45
CA SER A 295 3.25 -17.11 36.79
C SER A 295 3.18 -17.24 35.27
N GLN A 296 2.33 -18.14 34.75
CA GLN A 296 2.10 -18.26 33.31
C GLN A 296 1.39 -17.05 32.70
N LYS A 297 0.43 -16.43 33.43
CA LYS A 297 -0.20 -15.16 33.01
C LYS A 297 0.82 -14.02 32.97
N GLU A 298 1.61 -13.84 34.03
CA GLU A 298 2.67 -12.83 34.10
C GLU A 298 3.71 -13.01 32.96
N GLN A 299 4.07 -14.26 32.63
CA GLN A 299 4.95 -14.56 31.51
C GLN A 299 4.30 -14.25 30.15
N LEU A 300 3.00 -14.51 29.99
CA LEU A 300 2.26 -14.22 28.77
C LEU A 300 2.08 -12.70 28.56
N GLU A 301 1.78 -11.97 29.62
CA GLU A 301 1.68 -10.50 29.64
C GLU A 301 3.03 -9.86 29.27
N SER A 302 4.13 -10.33 29.88
CA SER A 302 5.50 -9.90 29.55
C SER A 302 5.86 -10.16 28.08
N LYS A 303 5.55 -11.36 27.55
CA LYS A 303 5.71 -11.67 26.11
C LYS A 303 4.81 -10.79 25.23
N GLY A 304 3.59 -10.50 25.67
CA GLY A 304 2.65 -9.61 24.97
C GLY A 304 3.20 -8.19 24.83
N LEU A 305 3.74 -7.61 25.91
CA LEU A 305 4.41 -6.32 25.90
C LEU A 305 5.64 -6.31 24.99
N HIS A 306 6.45 -7.38 24.99
CA HIS A 306 7.59 -7.51 24.08
C HIS A 306 7.15 -7.56 22.60
N VAL A 307 6.07 -8.30 22.27
CA VAL A 307 5.49 -8.32 20.92
C VAL A 307 4.93 -6.95 20.51
N GLN A 308 4.31 -6.19 21.43
CA GLN A 308 3.89 -4.81 21.16
C GLN A 308 5.07 -3.89 20.87
N LEU A 309 6.15 -3.98 21.65
CA LEU A 309 7.38 -3.22 21.44
C LEU A 309 8.05 -3.55 20.09
N LEU A 310 8.12 -4.83 19.72
CA LEU A 310 8.63 -5.25 18.42
C LEU A 310 7.76 -4.74 17.27
N ARG A 311 6.42 -4.82 17.38
CA ARG A 311 5.49 -4.27 16.38
C ARG A 311 5.67 -2.76 16.20
N LYS A 312 5.82 -2.02 17.29
CA LYS A 312 6.15 -0.58 17.21
C LYS A 312 7.48 -0.38 16.49
N LYS A 313 8.55 -1.09 16.90
CA LYS A 313 9.87 -0.89 16.28
C LYS A 313 9.90 -1.25 14.78
N VAL A 314 9.10 -2.21 14.33
CA VAL A 314 8.89 -2.49 12.90
C VAL A 314 8.21 -1.30 12.21
N SER A 315 7.12 -0.77 12.78
CA SER A 315 6.44 0.44 12.26
C SER A 315 7.41 1.64 12.15
N ASP A 316 8.18 1.92 13.21
CA ASP A 316 9.18 3.00 13.23
C ASP A 316 10.21 2.82 12.10
N LEU A 317 10.70 1.59 11.88
CA LEU A 317 11.69 1.27 10.83
C LEU A 317 11.10 1.32 9.41
N GLU A 318 9.82 0.97 9.23
CA GLU A 318 9.15 1.13 7.95
C GLU A 318 8.92 2.61 7.62
N GLU A 319 8.55 3.44 8.60
CA GLU A 319 8.44 4.89 8.43
C GLU A 319 9.79 5.51 8.10
N GLU A 320 10.85 5.16 8.83
CA GLU A 320 12.22 5.57 8.52
C GLU A 320 12.63 5.16 7.08
N LYS A 321 12.27 3.94 6.64
CA LYS A 321 12.50 3.46 5.28
C LYS A 321 11.74 4.31 4.24
N ARG A 322 10.44 4.58 4.47
CA ARG A 322 9.62 5.45 3.59
C ARG A 322 10.25 6.85 3.47
N SER A 323 10.66 7.45 4.58
CA SER A 323 11.33 8.76 4.61
C SER A 323 12.66 8.75 3.87
N ARG A 324 13.52 7.73 4.06
CA ARG A 324 14.79 7.57 3.34
C ARG A 324 14.57 7.41 1.83
N SER A 325 13.54 6.68 1.41
CA SER A 325 13.17 6.57 -0.01
C SER A 325 12.69 7.89 -0.60
N ALA A 326 11.87 8.67 0.10
CA ALA A 326 11.44 9.99 -0.36
C ALA A 326 12.62 10.96 -0.51
N LEU A 327 13.55 10.98 0.45
CA LEU A 327 14.78 11.78 0.38
C LEU A 327 15.72 11.34 -0.76
N ALA A 328 15.71 10.06 -1.14
CA ALA A 328 16.47 9.58 -2.29
C ALA A 328 15.90 10.12 -3.61
N VAL A 329 14.57 10.05 -3.80
CA VAL A 329 13.89 10.60 -4.98
C VAL A 329 14.15 12.11 -5.10
N GLN A 330 13.96 12.87 -4.01
CA GLN A 330 14.24 14.32 -3.99
C GLN A 330 15.70 14.65 -4.33
N ARG A 331 16.66 13.83 -3.90
CA ARG A 331 18.07 13.99 -4.28
C ARG A 331 18.27 13.79 -5.77
N ASP A 332 17.67 12.75 -6.33
CA ASP A 332 17.86 12.36 -7.73
C ASP A 332 17.19 13.38 -8.67
N ASP A 333 15.99 13.88 -8.33
CA ASP A 333 15.33 15.01 -9.00
C ASP A 333 16.23 16.26 -9.00
N ALA A 334 16.81 16.61 -7.84
CA ALA A 334 17.74 17.73 -7.73
C ALA A 334 19.02 17.54 -8.56
N HIS A 335 19.50 16.30 -8.73
CA HIS A 335 20.63 15.99 -9.61
C HIS A 335 20.25 16.09 -11.11
N VAL A 336 19.01 15.76 -11.48
CA VAL A 336 18.50 15.95 -12.84
C VAL A 336 18.39 17.42 -13.19
N GLU A 337 17.80 18.25 -12.32
CA GLU A 337 17.73 19.69 -12.55
C GLU A 337 19.10 20.38 -12.47
N ALA A 338 20.01 19.95 -11.58
CA ALA A 338 21.39 20.45 -11.58
C ALA A 338 22.10 20.17 -12.93
N LYS A 339 21.97 18.96 -13.49
CA LYS A 339 22.48 18.61 -14.83
C LYS A 339 21.78 19.40 -15.95
N ARG A 340 20.49 19.73 -15.81
CA ARG A 340 19.74 20.55 -16.76
C ARG A 340 20.21 22.00 -16.75
N LEU A 341 20.45 22.57 -15.56
CA LEU A 341 21.01 23.91 -15.38
C LEU A 341 22.45 23.99 -15.86
N GLN A 342 23.29 22.98 -15.59
CA GLN A 342 24.64 22.90 -16.14
C GLN A 342 24.62 22.95 -17.68
N LYS A 343 23.77 22.14 -18.34
CA LYS A 343 23.63 22.16 -19.81
C LYS A 343 23.14 23.50 -20.36
N LYS A 344 22.34 24.27 -19.60
CA LYS A 344 21.99 25.65 -19.96
C LYS A 344 23.19 26.59 -19.85
N LEU A 345 23.95 26.51 -18.75
CA LEU A 345 25.16 27.31 -18.54
C LEU A 345 26.23 27.03 -19.60
N GLU A 346 26.43 25.77 -19.98
CA GLU A 346 27.35 25.38 -21.05
C GLU A 346 26.99 26.00 -22.41
N ARG A 347 25.69 26.00 -22.79
CA ARG A 347 25.18 26.65 -24.00
C ARG A 347 25.39 28.17 -23.97
N LEU A 348 24.93 28.82 -22.90
CA LEU A 348 25.11 30.26 -22.68
C LEU A 348 26.60 30.66 -22.68
N GLN A 349 27.48 29.79 -22.19
CA GLN A 349 28.92 30.03 -22.22
C GLN A 349 29.52 29.90 -23.64
N VAL A 350 28.99 29.01 -24.49
CA VAL A 350 29.36 28.94 -25.91
C VAL A 350 28.86 30.17 -26.68
N GLU A 351 27.61 30.57 -26.47
CA GLU A 351 27.02 31.79 -27.04
C GLU A 351 27.79 33.05 -26.61
N LEU A 352 28.20 33.12 -25.34
CA LEU A 352 29.06 34.20 -24.80
C LEU A 352 30.48 34.18 -25.39
N ARG A 353 31.02 33.02 -25.79
CA ARG A 353 32.30 32.94 -26.51
C ARG A 353 32.14 33.42 -27.96
N ALA A 354 31.13 32.95 -28.67
CA ALA A 354 30.86 33.33 -30.06
C ALA A 354 30.59 34.85 -30.20
N THR A 355 29.77 35.42 -29.32
CA THR A 355 29.52 36.87 -29.29
C THR A 355 30.77 37.68 -28.93
N ARG A 356 31.66 37.17 -28.05
CA ARG A 356 32.97 37.78 -27.79
C ARG A 356 33.91 37.69 -29.00
N GLN A 357 33.95 36.56 -29.70
CA GLN A 357 34.75 36.37 -30.93
C GLN A 357 34.31 37.35 -32.02
N SER A 358 33.01 37.39 -32.32
CA SER A 358 32.42 38.39 -33.23
C SER A 358 32.72 39.83 -32.79
N ASN A 359 32.66 40.14 -31.48
CA ASN A 359 33.03 41.45 -30.97
C ASN A 359 34.52 41.78 -31.17
N THR A 360 35.43 40.80 -31.09
CA THR A 360 36.85 40.99 -31.42
C THR A 360 37.10 41.09 -32.93
N GLU A 361 36.37 40.37 -33.77
CA GLU A 361 36.42 40.46 -35.23
C GLU A 361 35.93 41.83 -35.72
N LEU A 362 34.81 42.32 -35.18
CA LEU A 362 34.30 43.68 -35.46
C LEU A 362 35.29 44.76 -34.99
N LYS A 363 36.05 44.51 -33.91
CA LYS A 363 37.13 45.41 -33.47
C LYS A 363 38.34 45.39 -34.39
N THR A 364 38.79 44.23 -34.88
CA THR A 364 39.91 44.17 -35.84
C THR A 364 39.50 44.74 -37.21
N GLN A 365 38.27 44.48 -37.67
CA GLN A 365 37.69 45.14 -38.84
C GLN A 365 37.62 46.67 -38.67
N LEU A 366 37.21 47.16 -37.49
CA LEU A 366 37.19 48.60 -37.19
C LEU A 366 38.59 49.22 -37.15
N ILE A 367 39.58 48.51 -36.60
CA ILE A 367 40.99 48.95 -36.63
C ILE A 367 41.47 49.02 -38.09
N HIS A 368 41.26 47.97 -38.88
CA HIS A 368 41.66 47.94 -40.29
C HIS A 368 40.94 49.00 -41.14
N ALA A 369 39.65 49.26 -40.89
CA ALA A 369 38.92 50.35 -41.53
C ALA A 369 39.51 51.73 -41.16
N ASN A 370 39.99 51.92 -39.94
CA ASN A 370 40.71 53.13 -39.54
C ASN A 370 42.11 53.21 -40.16
N GLU A 371 42.85 52.11 -40.30
CA GLU A 371 44.12 52.07 -41.04
C GLU A 371 43.93 52.44 -42.53
N LEU A 372 42.91 51.87 -43.17
CA LEU A 372 42.55 52.20 -44.56
C LEU A 372 42.15 53.67 -44.67
N LYS A 373 41.37 54.20 -43.72
CA LYS A 373 41.00 55.62 -43.64
C LYS A 373 42.24 56.52 -43.47
N LEU A 374 43.21 56.13 -42.65
CA LEU A 374 44.49 56.84 -42.51
C LEU A 374 45.28 56.83 -43.82
N LYS A 375 45.46 55.66 -44.45
CA LYS A 375 46.12 55.53 -45.77
C LYS A 375 45.43 56.36 -46.85
N VAL A 376 44.09 56.43 -46.85
CA VAL A 376 43.32 57.29 -47.75
C VAL A 376 43.53 58.78 -47.44
N ILE A 377 43.71 59.18 -46.18
CA ILE A 377 44.06 60.56 -45.78
C ILE A 377 45.49 60.89 -46.23
N GLU A 378 46.46 59.99 -46.06
CA GLU A 378 47.85 60.13 -46.52
C GLU A 378 47.96 60.21 -48.05
N GLN A 379 47.20 59.37 -48.76
CA GLN A 379 47.05 59.45 -50.22
C GLN A 379 46.41 60.77 -50.64
N ASN A 380 45.35 61.23 -49.95
CA ASN A 380 44.76 62.55 -50.23
C ASN A 380 45.73 63.70 -49.92
N GLN A 381 46.62 63.58 -48.93
CA GLN A 381 47.62 64.58 -48.63
C GLN A 381 48.75 64.59 -49.68
N THR A 382 49.29 63.43 -50.05
CA THR A 382 50.30 63.32 -51.11
C THR A 382 49.74 63.75 -52.47
N VAL A 383 48.47 63.47 -52.78
CA VAL A 383 47.76 64.02 -53.97
C VAL A 383 47.61 65.54 -53.88
N LYS A 384 47.30 66.12 -52.71
CA LYS A 384 47.29 67.59 -52.52
C LYS A 384 48.69 68.21 -52.68
N GLU A 385 49.75 67.53 -52.26
CA GLU A 385 51.13 67.99 -52.42
C GLU A 385 51.63 67.83 -53.87
N GLN A 386 51.30 66.73 -54.55
CA GLN A 386 51.52 66.55 -55.98
C GLN A 386 50.74 67.59 -56.79
N LYS A 387 49.50 67.90 -56.40
CA LYS A 387 48.73 68.99 -57.00
C LYS A 387 49.41 70.35 -56.80
N LYS A 388 49.84 70.70 -55.58
CA LYS A 388 50.63 71.93 -55.34
C LYS A 388 51.90 72.00 -56.20
N LYS A 389 52.61 70.87 -56.36
CA LYS A 389 53.80 70.78 -57.23
C LYS A 389 53.43 70.90 -58.72
N LEU A 390 52.30 70.35 -59.15
CA LEU A 390 51.76 70.51 -60.50
C LEU A 390 51.33 71.95 -60.76
N ASP A 391 50.63 72.60 -59.83
CA ASP A 391 50.23 74.00 -59.90
C ASP A 391 51.49 74.90 -60.00
N GLN A 392 52.55 74.62 -59.22
CA GLN A 392 53.85 75.28 -59.32
C GLN A 392 54.57 75.01 -60.66
N LEU A 393 54.48 73.79 -61.20
CA LEU A 393 55.04 73.44 -62.51
C LEU A 393 54.23 74.06 -63.66
N VAL A 394 52.93 74.26 -63.52
CA VAL A 394 52.08 74.98 -64.47
C VAL A 394 52.36 76.49 -64.41
N GLU A 395 52.53 77.06 -63.23
CA GLU A 395 52.97 78.46 -63.08
C GLU A 395 54.40 78.67 -63.61
N GLY A 396 55.29 77.69 -63.35
CA GLY A 396 56.64 77.61 -63.90
C GLY A 396 56.64 77.49 -65.43
N LYS A 397 55.80 76.60 -65.99
CA LYS A 397 55.57 76.49 -67.43
C LYS A 397 55.08 77.83 -67.98
N ALA A 398 54.06 78.46 -67.40
CA ALA A 398 53.55 79.74 -67.85
C ALA A 398 54.61 80.87 -67.80
N LYS A 399 55.55 80.82 -66.84
CA LYS A 399 56.71 81.73 -66.78
C LYS A 399 57.74 81.42 -67.89
N VAL A 400 58.01 80.15 -68.19
CA VAL A 400 58.90 79.72 -69.28
C VAL A 400 58.28 79.97 -70.65
N GLU A 401 56.98 79.75 -70.81
CA GLU A 401 56.18 79.96 -72.02
C GLU A 401 56.07 81.45 -72.35
N LYS A 402 55.92 82.32 -71.34
CA LYS A 402 56.10 83.77 -71.50
C LYS A 402 57.52 84.14 -71.96
N LYS A 403 58.57 83.57 -71.36
CA LYS A 403 59.97 83.79 -71.77
C LYS A 403 60.27 83.28 -73.18
N LEU A 404 59.68 82.14 -73.56
CA LEU A 404 59.80 81.55 -74.89
C LEU A 404 59.09 82.42 -75.93
N ASN A 405 57.92 82.96 -75.62
CA ASN A 405 57.21 83.87 -76.52
C ASN A 405 57.96 85.19 -76.73
N THR A 406 58.61 85.75 -75.70
CA THR A 406 59.53 86.88 -75.90
C THR A 406 60.76 86.49 -76.73
N ALA A 407 61.45 85.39 -76.40
CA ALA A 407 62.63 84.95 -77.15
C ALA A 407 62.31 84.55 -78.60
N SER A 408 61.10 84.07 -78.87
CA SER A 408 60.59 83.78 -80.22
C SER A 408 60.31 85.06 -81.01
N SER A 409 59.72 86.08 -80.37
CA SER A 409 59.57 87.42 -80.94
C SER A 409 60.94 88.05 -81.27
N ASP A 410 61.90 87.92 -80.36
CA ASP A 410 63.27 88.41 -80.54
C ASP A 410 63.95 87.68 -81.71
N LEU A 411 63.88 86.35 -81.76
CA LEU A 411 64.39 85.54 -82.89
C LEU A 411 63.73 85.90 -84.22
N GLN A 412 62.41 86.10 -84.25
CA GLN A 412 61.69 86.47 -85.46
C GLN A 412 62.09 87.87 -85.96
N SER A 413 62.44 88.79 -85.07
CA SER A 413 63.06 90.08 -85.43
C SER A 413 64.48 89.90 -86.00
N HIS A 414 65.26 88.99 -85.42
CA HIS A 414 66.66 88.74 -85.80
C HIS A 414 66.79 87.98 -87.12
N GLU A 415 65.85 87.08 -87.42
CA GLU A 415 65.76 86.38 -88.70
C GLU A 415 65.40 87.34 -89.83
N LYS A 416 64.47 88.27 -89.58
CA LYS A 416 64.07 89.29 -90.56
C LYS A 416 65.26 90.17 -90.98
N LYS A 417 66.08 90.57 -90.00
CA LYS A 417 67.32 91.33 -90.23
C LYS A 417 68.38 90.52 -91.00
N SER A 418 68.55 89.25 -90.67
CA SER A 418 69.45 88.33 -91.41
C SER A 418 69.10 88.20 -92.90
N ARG A 419 67.80 88.20 -93.24
CA ARG A 419 67.32 88.18 -94.63
C ARG A 419 67.62 89.50 -95.38
N GLU A 420 67.71 90.63 -94.68
CA GLU A 420 68.09 91.92 -95.26
C GLU A 420 69.61 91.97 -95.55
N ASP A 421 70.44 91.49 -94.62
CA ASP A 421 71.90 91.38 -94.80
C ASP A 421 72.27 90.43 -95.96
N GLN A 422 71.54 89.31 -96.11
CA GLN A 422 71.76 88.33 -97.19
C GLN A 422 71.46 88.91 -98.59
N LEU A 423 70.58 89.90 -98.69
CA LEU A 423 70.24 90.62 -99.93
C LEU A 423 71.33 91.64 -100.35
N GLN A 424 72.07 92.19 -99.38
CA GLN A 424 73.20 93.08 -99.68
C GLN A 424 74.41 92.28 -100.19
N LEU A 425 74.64 91.09 -99.62
CA LEU A 425 75.74 90.19 -99.99
C LEU A 425 75.63 89.56 -101.40
N SER A 426 74.42 89.44 -101.97
CA SER A 426 74.24 88.99 -103.36
C SER A 426 74.62 90.09 -104.35
N THR A 427 74.17 91.33 -104.10
CA THR A 427 74.43 92.50 -104.95
C THR A 427 75.93 92.76 -105.13
N LEU A 428 76.70 92.76 -104.03
CA LEU A 428 78.16 93.01 -104.06
C LEU A 428 78.95 91.96 -104.86
N ARG A 429 78.49 90.70 -104.88
CA ARG A 429 79.12 89.64 -105.68
C ARG A 429 78.91 89.85 -107.19
N GLN A 430 77.77 90.41 -107.58
CA GLN A 430 77.44 90.63 -108.99
C GLN A 430 78.28 91.77 -109.60
N SER A 431 78.58 92.83 -108.82
CA SER A 431 79.48 93.91 -109.24
C SER A 431 80.95 93.49 -109.41
N LEU A 432 81.43 92.47 -108.69
CA LEU A 432 82.82 92.04 -108.76
C LEU A 432 83.13 91.31 -110.08
N ALA A 433 82.19 90.51 -110.58
CA ALA A 433 82.35 89.79 -111.85
C ALA A 433 82.53 90.76 -113.04
N GLN A 434 81.70 91.79 -113.14
CA GLN A 434 81.68 92.76 -114.24
C GLN A 434 82.95 93.62 -114.34
N LEU A 435 83.72 93.76 -113.26
CA LEU A 435 85.03 94.45 -113.29
C LEU A 435 86.12 93.55 -113.88
N SER A 436 86.14 92.27 -113.53
CA SER A 436 87.14 91.29 -114.01
C SER A 436 87.00 90.94 -115.50
N GLU A 437 85.86 91.26 -116.11
CA GLU A 437 85.59 91.05 -117.53
C GLU A 437 86.16 92.20 -118.37
N ARG A 438 85.89 93.45 -117.98
CA ARG A 438 86.41 94.66 -118.66
C ARG A 438 87.93 94.82 -118.60
N GLU A 439 88.58 94.32 -117.55
CA GLU A 439 90.06 94.35 -117.47
C GLU A 439 90.74 93.40 -118.48
N ARG A 440 90.00 92.41 -119.00
CA ARG A 440 90.46 91.52 -120.07
C ARG A 440 90.31 92.20 -121.44
N GLU A 441 89.12 92.70 -121.75
CA GLU A 441 88.80 93.42 -123.00
C GLU A 441 89.77 94.61 -123.25
N ALA A 442 90.16 95.33 -122.20
CA ALA A 442 91.05 96.47 -122.28
C ALA A 442 92.49 96.14 -122.75
N ARG A 443 92.95 94.88 -122.60
CA ARG A 443 94.29 94.46 -123.06
C ARG A 443 94.29 94.11 -124.54
N GLU A 444 93.30 93.32 -124.96
CA GLU A 444 93.13 92.87 -126.34
C GLU A 444 92.98 94.05 -127.33
N LEU A 445 92.36 95.15 -126.89
CA LEU A 445 92.21 96.37 -127.68
C LEU A 445 93.54 97.14 -127.90
N VAL A 446 94.51 97.03 -126.97
CA VAL A 446 95.83 97.67 -127.07
C VAL A 446 96.73 96.89 -128.03
N ASP A 447 96.73 95.56 -127.92
CA ASP A 447 97.52 94.69 -128.81
C ASP A 447 97.03 94.78 -130.26
N PHE A 448 95.71 94.87 -130.49
CA PHE A 448 95.14 95.12 -131.82
C PHE A 448 95.66 96.43 -132.45
N ARG A 449 95.73 97.53 -131.67
CA ARG A 449 96.25 98.82 -132.14
C ARG A 449 97.72 98.74 -132.57
N MET A 450 98.51 97.92 -131.87
CA MET A 450 99.93 97.70 -132.19
C MET A 450 100.11 96.93 -133.51
N VAL A 451 99.34 95.86 -133.73
CA VAL A 451 99.39 95.05 -134.97
C VAL A 451 98.93 95.85 -136.20
N VAL A 452 97.82 96.60 -136.09
CA VAL A 452 97.32 97.44 -137.20
C VAL A 452 98.34 98.51 -137.58
N SER A 453 99.07 99.08 -136.60
CA SER A 453 100.11 100.08 -136.88
C SER A 453 101.28 99.50 -137.70
N GLN A 454 101.67 98.24 -137.45
CA GLN A 454 102.73 97.56 -138.21
C GLN A 454 102.29 97.21 -139.64
N MET A 455 101.03 96.83 -139.85
CA MET A 455 100.50 96.45 -141.17
C MET A 455 100.33 97.63 -142.15
N VAL A 456 100.33 98.87 -141.66
CA VAL A 456 100.12 100.08 -142.48
C VAL A 456 101.43 100.78 -142.89
N GLY A 457 102.59 100.22 -142.51
CA GLY A 457 103.89 100.64 -143.05
C GLY A 457 104.41 102.01 -142.57
N LEU A 458 103.97 102.46 -141.40
CA LEU A 458 104.47 103.67 -140.75
C LEU A 458 105.69 103.35 -139.87
N ASP A 459 106.76 104.12 -140.01
CA ASP A 459 108.02 103.91 -139.28
C ASP A 459 107.95 104.40 -137.82
N ALA A 460 108.85 103.90 -136.97
CA ALA A 460 108.80 104.03 -135.52
C ALA A 460 109.35 105.35 -134.97
N ALA A 461 108.91 105.70 -133.75
CA ALA A 461 109.35 106.86 -132.94
C ALA A 461 108.91 108.27 -133.41
N ALA A 462 107.59 108.47 -133.55
CA ALA A 462 106.93 109.78 -133.55
C ALA A 462 105.66 109.77 -132.66
N PRO A 463 105.17 110.90 -132.13
CA PRO A 463 104.08 110.94 -131.15
C PRO A 463 102.71 110.50 -131.74
N PRO A 464 101.82 109.90 -130.93
CA PRO A 464 100.73 109.05 -131.43
C PRO A 464 99.51 109.82 -131.97
N LEU A 465 99.06 109.44 -133.17
CA LEU A 465 97.91 110.06 -133.85
C LEU A 465 96.53 109.54 -133.38
N PRO A 466 95.44 110.31 -133.62
CA PRO A 466 94.06 109.89 -133.34
C PRO A 466 93.49 108.89 -134.36
N ASN A 467 92.54 108.07 -133.92
CA ASN A 467 92.01 106.93 -134.70
C ASN A 467 91.34 107.30 -136.04
N TYR A 468 90.84 108.52 -136.23
CA TYR A 468 90.10 108.89 -137.46
C TYR A 468 90.99 108.98 -138.71
N GLU A 469 92.30 109.20 -138.56
CA GLU A 469 93.23 109.27 -139.70
C GLU A 469 93.63 107.88 -140.18
N ILE A 470 93.75 106.92 -139.26
CA ILE A 470 93.92 105.49 -139.57
C ILE A 470 92.70 104.98 -140.36
N ILE A 471 91.50 105.37 -139.95
CA ILE A 471 90.25 105.03 -140.66
C ILE A 471 90.26 105.64 -142.08
N LYS A 472 90.59 106.93 -142.24
CA LYS A 472 90.66 107.56 -143.57
C LYS A 472 91.68 106.92 -144.53
N LEU A 473 92.83 106.47 -144.03
CA LEU A 473 93.82 105.75 -144.87
C LEU A 473 93.30 104.38 -145.32
N LEU A 474 92.62 103.65 -144.43
CA LEU A 474 91.97 102.37 -144.76
C LEU A 474 90.82 102.57 -145.77
N GLU A 475 90.03 103.63 -145.62
CA GLU A 475 88.97 104.02 -146.58
C GLU A 475 89.54 104.32 -147.98
N THR A 476 90.75 104.88 -148.09
CA THR A 476 91.37 105.13 -149.41
C THR A 476 91.90 103.84 -150.08
N LEU A 477 92.50 102.93 -149.30
CA LEU A 477 92.98 101.64 -149.82
C LEU A 477 91.84 100.72 -150.28
N LEU A 478 90.67 100.79 -149.65
CA LEU A 478 89.50 99.96 -150.00
C LEU A 478 88.84 100.32 -151.34
N HIS A 479 89.13 101.47 -151.94
CA HIS A 479 88.48 101.93 -153.18
C HIS A 479 89.25 101.66 -154.48
N ALA A 480 90.51 101.21 -154.41
CA ALA A 480 91.40 101.12 -155.58
C ALA A 480 91.82 99.70 -155.99
N HIS A 481 91.29 98.64 -155.36
CA HIS A 481 91.48 97.26 -155.83
C HIS A 481 90.18 96.44 -155.89
N HIS A 482 89.31 96.82 -156.84
CA HIS A 482 88.56 95.78 -157.54
C HIS A 482 89.56 94.80 -158.19
N HIS A 483 89.39 93.49 -157.99
CA HIS A 483 89.19 92.50 -159.06
C HIS A 483 89.34 91.04 -158.56
N HIS A 484 88.23 90.32 -158.65
CA HIS A 484 88.10 88.87 -158.89
C HIS A 484 88.65 87.81 -157.91
N HIS A 485 87.92 86.67 -157.93
CA HIS A 485 88.19 85.35 -157.33
C HIS A 485 87.96 85.20 -155.82
N HIS A 486 87.32 84.14 -155.32
CA HIS A 486 86.30 83.24 -155.92
C HIS A 486 85.48 82.63 -154.74
N LEU A 487 84.15 82.52 -154.82
CA LEU A 487 83.43 81.30 -155.24
C LEU A 487 83.98 80.00 -154.63
N HIS A 488 83.30 79.47 -153.60
CA HIS A 488 82.82 78.07 -153.46
C HIS A 488 82.09 77.90 -152.10
N HIS A 489 80.88 77.30 -152.07
CA HIS A 489 80.55 75.93 -151.62
C HIS A 489 80.93 75.56 -150.16
N VAL A 490 80.20 74.74 -149.37
CA VAL A 490 78.79 74.26 -149.28
C VAL A 490 78.74 73.18 -148.17
N ASN A 491 77.58 72.99 -147.50
CA ASN A 491 77.21 71.85 -146.60
C ASN A 491 77.96 71.62 -145.26
N ALA A 492 77.17 71.13 -144.27
CA ALA A 492 77.43 70.09 -143.24
C ALA A 492 78.78 70.05 -142.44
N SER A 493 78.87 69.62 -141.18
CA SER A 493 77.96 69.16 -140.08
C SER A 493 78.82 69.16 -138.78
N TRP A 494 78.32 69.06 -137.54
CA TRP A 494 77.86 67.88 -136.76
C TRP A 494 77.36 68.43 -135.38
N HIS A 495 76.15 68.13 -134.87
CA HIS A 495 75.81 67.08 -133.84
C HIS A 495 76.48 67.25 -132.44
N CYS A 496 75.85 67.08 -131.25
CA CYS A 496 74.49 66.68 -130.82
C CYS A 496 74.13 67.21 -129.36
N PRO A 497 73.27 66.64 -128.46
CA PRO A 497 72.00 67.29 -127.99
C PRO A 497 71.78 67.48 -126.44
N THR A 498 70.51 67.80 -126.06
CA THR A 498 69.81 67.79 -124.71
C THR A 498 70.19 68.85 -123.64
N HIS A 499 69.31 69.37 -122.74
CA HIS A 499 67.84 69.41 -122.46
C HIS A 499 67.54 70.65 -121.52
N GLN A 500 66.31 70.96 -121.04
CA GLN A 500 65.16 71.59 -121.72
C GLN A 500 64.20 72.30 -120.69
N MET A 501 63.28 73.18 -121.15
CA MET A 501 62.18 73.87 -120.41
C MET A 501 60.84 73.08 -120.46
N PRO A 502 59.70 73.43 -119.79
CA PRO A 502 59.39 74.34 -118.65
C PRO A 502 58.46 73.68 -117.57
N HIS A 503 57.32 74.29 -117.19
CA HIS A 503 56.30 73.88 -116.17
C HIS A 503 55.37 72.69 -116.58
N LEU A 504 54.50 72.26 -115.63
CA LEU A 504 53.52 71.13 -115.64
C LEU A 504 54.14 69.73 -115.40
N HIS A 505 53.42 68.63 -115.10
CA HIS A 505 52.29 68.30 -114.16
C HIS A 505 52.02 66.76 -114.29
N GLN A 506 51.34 66.12 -113.31
CA GLN A 506 50.65 64.79 -113.48
C GLN A 506 51.57 63.53 -113.73
N ILE A 507 51.20 62.25 -113.48
CA ILE A 507 50.15 61.54 -112.69
C ILE A 507 50.55 60.03 -112.48
N GLN A 508 49.68 59.18 -111.88
CA GLN A 508 49.65 57.69 -111.94
C GLN A 508 50.70 56.86 -111.13
N ASP A 509 50.39 55.68 -110.55
CA ASP A 509 49.07 55.13 -110.13
C ASP A 509 49.15 53.94 -109.12
N LEU A 510 47.96 53.43 -108.73
CA LEU A 510 47.61 52.17 -108.03
C LEU A 510 47.93 50.86 -108.82
N PRO A 511 47.56 49.61 -108.37
CA PRO A 511 46.99 49.13 -107.09
C PRO A 511 47.98 48.13 -106.40
N ASP A 512 47.75 46.87 -105.92
CA ASP A 512 46.65 45.91 -105.66
C ASP A 512 47.22 44.74 -104.78
N SER A 513 46.54 43.73 -104.21
CA SER A 513 45.11 43.42 -103.95
C SER A 513 44.96 42.33 -102.87
N SER A 514 43.86 42.34 -102.09
CA SER A 514 43.26 41.17 -101.40
C SER A 514 44.10 40.38 -100.36
N SER A 515 43.56 39.59 -99.41
CA SER A 515 42.20 39.19 -98.94
C SER A 515 42.37 38.50 -97.55
N ARG A 516 41.39 38.11 -96.71
CA ARG A 516 39.90 38.04 -96.73
C ARG A 516 39.36 37.91 -95.28
N SER A 517 38.03 38.03 -95.10
CA SER A 517 37.13 37.19 -94.24
C SER A 517 37.53 36.76 -92.80
N ALA A 518 36.73 36.95 -91.74
CA ALA A 518 35.45 37.66 -91.55
C ALA A 518 35.10 37.85 -90.05
N TYR A 519 34.19 38.78 -89.78
CA TYR A 519 33.35 38.89 -88.56
C TYR A 519 31.87 38.65 -89.00
N PRO A 520 30.97 38.13 -88.14
CA PRO A 520 30.38 38.86 -87.00
C PRO A 520 30.38 38.05 -85.68
N GLY A 521 30.04 38.61 -84.50
CA GLY A 521 29.63 39.99 -84.21
C GLY A 521 28.14 40.13 -83.84
N ASP A 522 27.73 39.65 -82.66
CA ASP A 522 26.46 40.05 -82.03
C ASP A 522 26.45 39.84 -80.49
N ALA A 523 25.49 40.50 -79.83
CA ALA A 523 24.89 40.28 -78.49
C ALA A 523 25.73 39.79 -77.28
N ALA A 524 25.76 40.63 -76.24
CA ALA A 524 25.79 40.23 -74.81
C ALA A 524 24.38 39.67 -74.40
N PRO A 525 24.13 39.06 -73.20
CA PRO A 525 24.79 39.31 -71.91
C PRO A 525 24.87 38.07 -70.93
N LEU A 526 25.03 38.37 -69.62
CA LEU A 526 24.67 37.59 -68.41
C LEU A 526 25.73 36.70 -67.70
N CYS A 527 25.98 37.11 -66.45
CA CYS A 527 26.01 36.33 -65.19
C CYS A 527 27.15 35.36 -64.81
N GLU A 528 27.28 35.30 -63.47
CA GLU A 528 28.00 34.32 -62.62
C GLU A 528 29.55 34.31 -62.70
N ALA A 529 30.29 34.35 -61.57
CA ALA A 529 29.90 34.31 -60.14
C ALA A 529 30.81 35.22 -59.28
#